data_AF-A0A2D9C979-F1
#
_entry.id   AF-A0A2D9C979-F1
#
_cell.length_a   1.000
_cell.length_b   1.000
_cell.length_c   1.000
_cell.angle_alpha   90.00
_cell.angle_beta   90.00
_cell.angle_gamma   90.00
#
_symmetry.space_group_name_H-M   'P 1'
#
loop_
_entity.id
_entity.type
_entity.pdbx_description
1 polymer ?
#
loop_
_entity_poly.entity_id
_entity_poly.type
_entity_poly.pdbx_seq_one_letter_code
_entity_poly.pdbx_strand_id
1 'polypeptide(L)'
;MTVIFPGNYVAQLNAYRDQGVVAIPGVEFYRAVGALVLNPDNDSITDASGTLTAGSYTPQILSPDLRQDDKPRKDRPLTIPANAVVYRTAISALGVKEATVAGSGTIVLGTLGANAPTSATLTAGADGFFPEDGISSALNSIIDGTAISTSAATAVTVTTDVNYIPEIKPSAGAGRKSPSAILVEVCYYVPAPAPTYDDVSIPYAVEAGQGT
;
A
#
# COMPACT_ATOMS: atom_id res chain seq x y z
N MET A 1 -3.79 -4.44 18.78
CA MET A 1 -5.00 -4.09 18.00
C MET A 1 -4.94 -4.89 16.71
N THR A 2 -5.83 -5.86 16.53
CA THR A 2 -5.79 -6.77 15.38
C THR A 2 -6.85 -6.31 14.39
N VAL A 3 -6.41 -5.66 13.31
CA VAL A 3 -7.28 -5.19 12.23
C VAL A 3 -7.69 -6.40 11.39
N ILE A 4 -8.98 -6.57 11.12
CA ILE A 4 -9.48 -7.59 10.21
C ILE A 4 -9.35 -7.03 8.79
N PHE A 5 -8.71 -7.79 7.90
CA PHE A 5 -8.48 -7.40 6.51
C PHE A 5 -9.69 -7.70 5.61
N PRO A 6 -9.82 -7.02 4.45
CA PRO A 6 -10.84 -7.34 3.45
C PRO A 6 -10.73 -8.80 2.99
N GLY A 7 -11.86 -9.52 2.96
CA GLY A 7 -11.92 -10.92 2.49
C GLY A 7 -12.62 -11.91 3.43
N ASN A 8 -12.91 -11.54 4.67
CA ASN A 8 -13.71 -12.38 5.59
C ASN A 8 -15.19 -11.94 5.59
N TYR A 9 -16.11 -12.86 5.30
CA TYR A 9 -17.54 -12.68 5.60
C TYR A 9 -17.73 -12.72 7.11
N VAL A 10 -17.97 -11.57 7.75
CA VAL A 10 -18.27 -11.50 9.19
C VAL A 10 -19.77 -11.37 9.38
N ALA A 11 -20.43 -12.45 9.76
CA ALA A 11 -21.88 -12.51 9.94
C ALA A 11 -22.38 -12.08 11.33
N GLN A 12 -21.50 -11.82 12.32
CA GLN A 12 -21.90 -11.45 13.68
C GLN A 12 -20.93 -10.43 14.33
N LEU A 13 -21.27 -9.14 14.24
CA LEU A 13 -20.45 -8.02 14.76
C LEU A 13 -20.51 -7.83 16.29
N ASN A 14 -21.58 -8.29 16.97
CA ASN A 14 -21.82 -7.99 18.40
C ASN A 14 -20.79 -8.64 19.35
N ALA A 15 -20.11 -9.72 18.92
CA ALA A 15 -19.10 -10.40 19.73
C ALA A 15 -17.76 -9.62 19.84
N TYR A 16 -17.59 -8.56 19.05
CA TYR A 16 -16.26 -8.00 18.76
C TYR A 16 -16.00 -6.58 19.29
N ARG A 17 -16.86 -6.02 20.17
CA ARG A 17 -16.69 -4.74 20.93
C ARG A 17 -15.63 -3.78 20.34
N ASP A 18 -16.08 -2.80 19.55
CA ASP A 18 -15.26 -1.77 18.89
C ASP A 18 -14.32 -2.26 17.77
N GLN A 19 -14.51 -3.47 17.25
CA GLN A 19 -13.87 -3.90 16.00
C GLN A 19 -14.70 -3.47 14.79
N GLY A 20 -14.15 -2.56 14.00
CA GLY A 20 -14.79 -2.11 12.76
C GLY A 20 -14.77 -3.20 11.69
N VAL A 21 -15.95 -3.49 11.12
CA VAL A 21 -16.11 -4.27 9.88
C VAL A 21 -17.05 -3.47 8.99
N VAL A 22 -16.59 -3.11 7.78
CA VAL A 22 -17.39 -2.39 6.79
C VAL A 22 -17.40 -3.21 5.52
N ALA A 23 -18.59 -3.61 5.07
CA ALA A 23 -18.82 -4.24 3.78
C ALA A 23 -19.95 -3.47 3.08
N ILE A 24 -19.67 -2.96 1.88
CA ILE A 24 -20.64 -2.26 1.04
C ILE A 24 -20.84 -3.13 -0.20
N PRO A 25 -22.06 -3.64 -0.47
CA PRO A 25 -22.33 -4.39 -1.68
C PRO A 25 -21.97 -3.60 -2.94
N GLY A 26 -21.42 -4.27 -3.94
CA GLY A 26 -21.05 -3.66 -5.23
C GLY A 26 -19.65 -3.01 -5.26
N VAL A 27 -18.87 -3.07 -4.18
CA VAL A 27 -17.47 -2.61 -4.16
C VAL A 27 -16.53 -3.61 -3.49
N GLU A 28 -15.30 -3.66 -3.99
CA GLU A 28 -14.21 -4.49 -3.43
C GLU A 28 -13.12 -3.57 -2.87
N PHE A 29 -12.83 -3.70 -1.58
CA PHE A 29 -11.82 -2.89 -0.89
C PHE A 29 -10.45 -3.58 -0.88
N TYR A 30 -9.41 -2.80 -1.13
CA TYR A 30 -8.02 -3.26 -1.18
C TYR A 30 -7.11 -2.36 -0.35
N ARG A 31 -6.07 -2.99 0.20
CA ARG A 31 -4.92 -2.34 0.83
C ARG A 31 -3.68 -2.83 0.09
N ALA A 32 -3.14 -1.99 -0.79
CA ALA A 32 -1.88 -2.27 -1.45
C ALA A 32 -0.72 -1.66 -0.64
N VAL A 33 0.29 -2.48 -0.38
CA VAL A 33 1.51 -2.05 0.33
C VAL A 33 2.71 -2.29 -0.58
N GLY A 34 3.47 -1.24 -0.83
CA GLY A 34 4.75 -1.30 -1.52
C GLY A 34 5.89 -0.91 -0.59
N ALA A 35 7.08 -1.39 -0.90
CA ALA A 35 8.30 -1.11 -0.17
C ALA A 35 9.38 -0.59 -1.12
N LEU A 36 10.16 0.37 -0.64
CA LEU A 36 11.46 0.74 -1.19
C LEU A 36 12.50 0.28 -0.17
N VAL A 37 13.14 -0.86 -0.42
CA VAL A 37 14.13 -1.46 0.49
C VAL A 37 15.50 -0.85 0.20
N LEU A 38 16.09 -0.18 1.19
CA LEU A 38 17.43 0.41 1.14
C LEU A 38 18.47 -0.70 1.36
N ASN A 39 18.60 -1.59 0.37
CA ASN A 39 19.66 -2.60 0.26
C ASN A 39 20.24 -2.52 -1.16
N PRO A 40 21.57 -2.56 -1.37
CA PRO A 40 22.17 -2.66 -2.70
C PRO A 40 21.59 -3.78 -3.57
N ASP A 41 21.14 -4.89 -2.98
CA ASP A 41 20.56 -6.01 -3.76
C ASP A 41 19.14 -5.73 -4.28
N ASN A 42 18.47 -4.68 -3.79
CA ASN A 42 17.12 -4.31 -4.22
C ASN A 42 17.17 -3.27 -5.36
N ASP A 43 17.09 -3.74 -6.61
CA ASP A 43 17.09 -2.93 -7.84
C ASP A 43 18.21 -1.87 -7.92
N SER A 44 19.30 -2.05 -7.15
CA SER A 44 20.43 -1.12 -7.04
C SER A 44 19.99 0.33 -6.77
N ILE A 45 18.97 0.53 -5.92
CA ILE A 45 18.40 1.87 -5.66
C ILE A 45 19.34 2.78 -4.84
N THR A 46 20.29 2.19 -4.12
CA THR A 46 21.32 2.92 -3.37
C THR A 46 22.58 3.05 -4.21
N ASP A 47 23.33 4.13 -4.00
CA ASP A 47 24.67 4.27 -4.57
C ASP A 47 25.66 3.21 -4.03
N ALA A 48 26.89 3.22 -4.56
CA ALA A 48 27.95 2.30 -4.13
C ALA A 48 28.33 2.44 -2.64
N SER A 49 27.92 3.51 -1.98
CA SER A 49 28.12 3.77 -0.55
C SER A 49 26.93 3.35 0.31
N GLY A 50 25.87 2.77 -0.29
CA GLY A 50 24.64 2.39 0.40
C GLY A 50 23.72 3.56 0.72
N THR A 51 23.90 4.71 0.06
CA THR A 51 23.07 5.91 0.25
C THR A 51 21.96 5.95 -0.79
N LEU A 52 20.73 6.17 -0.34
CA LEU A 52 19.60 6.54 -1.20
C LEU A 52 19.71 8.04 -1.50
N THR A 53 19.98 8.40 -2.75
CA THR A 53 20.07 9.80 -3.15
C THR A 53 18.70 10.49 -3.12
N ALA A 54 18.66 11.82 -2.98
CA ALA A 54 17.42 12.55 -3.19
C ALA A 54 16.88 12.30 -4.61
N GLY A 55 15.59 12.01 -4.73
CA GLY A 55 14.99 11.65 -6.00
C GLY A 55 13.61 11.01 -5.89
N SER A 56 13.10 10.59 -7.04
CA SER A 56 11.81 9.90 -7.17
C SER A 56 12.02 8.42 -7.45
N TYR A 57 11.32 7.60 -6.69
CA TYR A 57 11.46 6.16 -6.67
C TYR A 57 10.11 5.49 -6.83
N THR A 58 10.09 4.28 -7.39
CA THR A 58 8.89 3.47 -7.55
C THR A 58 8.91 2.35 -6.50
N PRO A 59 8.05 2.39 -5.47
CA PRO A 59 7.92 1.30 -4.52
C PRO A 59 7.48 0.00 -5.21
N GLN A 60 7.87 -1.12 -4.63
CA GLN A 60 7.57 -2.44 -5.18
C GLN A 60 6.76 -3.29 -4.19
N ILE A 61 5.85 -4.07 -4.72
CA ILE A 61 5.21 -5.17 -4.01
C ILE A 61 6.23 -6.31 -4.01
N LEU A 62 6.77 -6.57 -2.82
CA LEU A 62 7.74 -7.63 -2.60
C LEU A 62 7.09 -8.98 -2.83
N SER A 63 7.79 -9.86 -3.53
CA SER A 63 7.33 -11.22 -3.74
C SER A 63 7.25 -11.98 -2.41
N PRO A 64 6.23 -12.83 -2.21
CA PRO A 64 6.07 -13.62 -0.98
C PRO A 64 7.06 -14.81 -0.90
N ASP A 65 7.81 -15.06 -1.96
CA ASP A 65 8.72 -16.19 -2.05
C ASP A 65 10.17 -15.75 -1.78
N LEU A 66 10.64 -16.06 -0.58
CA LEU A 66 12.00 -15.80 -0.12
C LEU A 66 12.90 -17.04 -0.22
N ARG A 67 12.47 -18.11 -0.94
CA ARG A 67 13.26 -19.33 -1.02
C ARG A 67 14.49 -19.14 -1.91
N GLN A 68 15.58 -19.78 -1.51
CA GLN A 68 16.87 -19.74 -2.20
C GLN A 68 16.90 -20.61 -3.48
N ASP A 69 15.90 -21.46 -3.70
CA ASP A 69 15.97 -22.61 -4.63
C ASP A 69 14.92 -22.60 -5.77
N ASP A 70 14.11 -21.55 -5.90
CA ASP A 70 13.26 -21.36 -7.09
C ASP A 70 13.62 -20.03 -7.76
N LYS A 71 13.46 -19.93 -9.08
CA LYS A 71 13.74 -18.71 -9.85
C LYS A 71 12.97 -17.56 -9.18
N PRO A 72 13.64 -16.58 -8.55
CA PRO A 72 12.96 -15.56 -7.75
C PRO A 72 11.88 -14.90 -8.59
N ARG A 73 10.63 -14.93 -8.12
CA ARG A 73 9.58 -14.14 -8.76
C ARG A 73 9.95 -12.68 -8.54
N LYS A 74 10.29 -11.99 -9.62
CA LYS A 74 10.72 -10.59 -9.55
C LYS A 74 9.63 -9.74 -8.88
N ASP A 75 10.07 -8.84 -8.01
CA ASP A 75 9.20 -7.85 -7.37
C ASP A 75 8.46 -7.03 -8.42
N ARG A 76 7.25 -6.61 -8.07
CA ARG A 76 6.37 -5.92 -9.01
C ARG A 76 6.25 -4.46 -8.63
N PRO A 77 6.26 -3.52 -9.58
CA PRO A 77 5.94 -2.13 -9.28
C PRO A 77 4.58 -2.02 -8.57
N LEU A 78 4.50 -1.18 -7.55
CA LEU A 78 3.24 -0.83 -6.92
C LEU A 78 2.43 0.03 -7.89
N THR A 79 1.34 -0.54 -8.41
CA THR A 79 0.40 0.17 -9.29
C THR A 79 -1.02 0.05 -8.75
N ILE A 80 -1.80 1.10 -8.95
CA ILE A 80 -3.22 1.14 -8.61
C ILE A 80 -4.01 0.88 -9.90
N PRO A 81 -4.92 -0.10 -9.94
CA PRO A 81 -5.62 -0.45 -11.17
C PRO A 81 -6.52 0.69 -11.68
N ALA A 82 -6.87 0.64 -12.97
CA ALA A 82 -7.91 1.51 -13.51
C ALA A 82 -9.24 1.29 -12.76
N ASN A 83 -10.08 2.31 -12.74
CA ASN A 83 -11.36 2.37 -12.04
C ASN A 83 -11.27 2.29 -10.51
N ALA A 84 -10.06 2.38 -9.94
CA ALA A 84 -9.87 2.45 -8.51
C ALA A 84 -10.14 3.86 -7.97
N VAL A 85 -10.90 3.91 -6.88
CA VAL A 85 -11.07 5.10 -6.06
C VAL A 85 -10.16 4.99 -4.86
N VAL A 86 -9.18 5.91 -4.73
CA VAL A 86 -8.27 5.94 -3.59
C VAL A 86 -8.88 6.80 -2.49
N TYR A 87 -8.96 6.25 -1.28
CA TYR A 87 -9.55 6.95 -0.14
C TYR A 87 -8.56 7.27 0.98
N ARG A 88 -7.39 6.58 1.01
CA ARG A 88 -6.32 6.84 1.98
C ARG A 88 -4.97 6.48 1.40
N THR A 89 -3.95 7.26 1.77
CA THR A 89 -2.55 6.89 1.59
C THR A 89 -1.78 7.00 2.91
N ALA A 90 -0.72 6.22 3.07
CA ALA A 90 0.16 6.31 4.23
C ALA A 90 1.62 6.02 3.85
N ILE A 91 2.55 6.61 4.61
CA ILE A 91 3.99 6.46 4.43
C ILE A 91 4.62 6.20 5.79
N SER A 92 5.56 5.25 5.85
CA SER A 92 6.44 5.06 7.00
C SER A 92 7.87 4.78 6.53
N ALA A 93 8.87 5.16 7.32
CA ALA A 93 10.27 4.97 6.96
C ALA A 93 10.99 4.30 8.14
N LEU A 94 11.11 2.98 8.08
CA LEU A 94 11.64 2.15 9.15
C LEU A 94 13.13 1.93 8.94
N GLY A 95 13.94 2.25 9.96
CA GLY A 95 15.39 2.11 9.86
C GLY A 95 16.02 3.03 8.81
N VAL A 96 15.39 4.17 8.52
CA VAL A 96 15.88 5.17 7.56
C VAL A 96 16.26 6.42 8.34
N LYS A 97 17.43 6.98 8.00
CA LYS A 97 17.94 8.22 8.59
C LYS A 97 18.49 9.13 7.51
N GLU A 98 18.44 10.44 7.72
CA GLU A 98 19.19 11.40 6.92
C GLU A 98 20.69 11.06 6.89
N ALA A 99 21.29 11.06 5.70
CA ALA A 99 22.73 10.88 5.53
C ALA A 99 23.52 12.02 6.19
N THR A 100 23.00 13.25 6.07
CA THR A 100 23.46 14.43 6.79
C THR A 100 22.33 14.90 7.69
N VAL A 101 22.48 14.70 9.00
CA VAL A 101 21.44 15.02 9.98
C VAL A 101 21.19 16.53 10.02
N ALA A 102 20.00 16.95 9.60
CA ALA A 102 19.48 18.31 9.64
C ALA A 102 18.10 18.38 10.31
N GLY A 103 17.39 17.26 10.40
CA GLY A 103 16.06 17.14 10.98
C GLY A 103 14.97 17.83 10.17
N SER A 104 15.12 17.82 8.85
CA SER A 104 14.22 18.52 7.93
C SER A 104 13.85 17.73 6.67
N GLY A 105 14.48 16.57 6.47
CA GLY A 105 14.26 15.70 5.34
C GLY A 105 12.83 15.21 5.29
N THR A 106 12.30 15.16 4.08
CA THR A 106 10.94 14.80 3.77
C THR A 106 10.84 13.63 2.79
N ILE A 107 9.78 12.85 3.00
CA ILE A 107 9.35 11.78 2.12
C ILE A 107 7.88 12.03 1.79
N VAL A 108 7.56 12.12 0.50
CA VAL A 108 6.21 12.42 0.02
C VAL A 108 5.81 11.42 -1.06
N LEU A 109 4.56 10.95 -0.99
CA LEU A 109 3.98 10.15 -2.05
C LEU A 109 3.62 11.06 -3.23
N GLY A 110 4.02 10.69 -4.45
CA GLY A 110 3.63 11.39 -5.67
C GLY A 110 2.11 11.46 -5.80
N THR A 111 1.61 12.50 -6.49
CA THR A 111 0.17 12.63 -6.73
C THR A 111 -0.34 11.46 -7.57
N LEU A 112 -1.35 10.75 -7.07
CA LEU A 112 -2.01 9.65 -7.77
C LEU A 112 -3.11 10.14 -8.74
N GLY A 113 -3.32 11.46 -8.83
CA GLY A 113 -4.38 12.10 -9.61
C GLY A 113 -5.22 13.05 -8.76
N ALA A 114 -6.03 13.90 -9.40
CA ALA A 114 -6.80 14.94 -8.73
C ALA A 114 -7.88 14.41 -7.76
N ASN A 115 -8.30 13.15 -7.93
CA ASN A 115 -9.35 12.51 -7.13
C ASN A 115 -8.80 11.75 -5.91
N ALA A 116 -7.47 11.59 -5.81
CA ALA A 116 -6.83 10.97 -4.66
C ALA A 116 -6.74 11.95 -3.48
N PRO A 117 -6.68 11.46 -2.23
CA PRO A 117 -6.41 12.31 -1.08
C PRO A 117 -5.03 12.96 -1.23
N THR A 118 -4.89 14.20 -0.74
CA THR A 118 -3.59 14.86 -0.71
C THR A 118 -2.62 14.06 0.14
N SER A 119 -1.48 13.67 -0.46
CA SER A 119 -0.41 12.94 0.21
C SER A 119 0.11 13.75 1.40
N ALA A 120 0.20 13.10 2.56
CA ALA A 120 0.86 13.68 3.71
C ALA A 120 2.38 13.66 3.53
N THR A 121 3.07 14.64 4.14
CA THR A 121 4.53 14.74 4.10
C THR A 121 5.12 14.13 5.36
N LEU A 122 5.91 13.08 5.22
CA LEU A 122 6.63 12.46 6.32
C LEU A 122 7.94 13.23 6.54
N THR A 123 8.15 13.79 7.74
CA THR A 123 9.32 14.62 8.05
C THR A 123 10.20 13.94 9.11
N ALA A 124 11.51 14.01 8.92
CA ALA A 124 12.49 13.54 9.89
C ALA A 124 12.47 14.40 11.17
N GLY A 125 12.68 13.76 12.32
CA GLY A 125 12.91 14.45 13.59
C GLY A 125 14.31 15.05 13.66
N ALA A 126 14.59 15.82 14.72
CA ALA A 126 15.88 16.49 14.92
C ALA A 126 17.10 15.54 14.96
N ASP A 127 16.89 14.26 15.21
CA ASP A 127 17.90 13.19 15.19
C ASP A 127 18.11 12.56 13.80
N GLY A 128 17.41 13.07 12.78
CA GLY A 128 17.44 12.60 11.40
C GLY A 128 16.61 11.33 11.14
N PHE A 129 15.92 10.79 12.15
CA PHE A 129 15.08 9.61 12.03
C PHE A 129 13.61 9.99 11.82
N PHE A 130 12.87 9.11 11.13
CA PHE A 130 11.45 9.30 10.93
C PHE A 130 10.60 8.76 12.10
N PRO A 131 9.40 9.33 12.33
CA PRO A 131 8.44 8.81 13.31
C PRO A 131 8.09 7.33 13.07
N GLU A 132 7.98 6.55 14.14
CA GLU A 132 7.68 5.10 14.05
C GLU A 132 6.30 4.81 13.46
N ASP A 133 5.31 5.65 13.77
CA ASP A 133 3.94 5.51 13.29
C ASP A 133 3.75 5.99 11.84
N GLY A 134 4.78 6.59 11.24
CA GLY A 134 4.68 7.21 9.93
C GLY A 134 3.67 8.36 9.88
N ILE A 135 3.05 8.55 8.71
CA ILE A 135 2.01 9.54 8.51
C ILE A 135 0.98 9.03 7.50
N SER A 136 -0.26 9.53 7.58
CA SER A 136 -1.29 9.23 6.59
C SER A 136 -2.03 10.47 6.11
N SER A 137 -2.58 10.39 4.91
CA SER A 137 -3.49 11.39 4.38
C SER A 137 -4.77 11.50 5.23
N ALA A 138 -5.50 12.60 5.05
CA ALA A 138 -6.91 12.61 5.40
C ALA A 138 -7.67 11.53 4.62
N LEU A 139 -8.79 11.08 5.19
CA LEU A 139 -9.71 10.16 4.52
C LEU A 139 -10.57 10.93 3.52
N ASN A 140 -10.55 10.51 2.26
CA ASN A 140 -11.57 10.92 1.29
C ASN A 140 -12.85 10.10 1.51
N SER A 141 -13.97 10.60 0.97
CA SER A 141 -15.24 9.89 1.02
C SER A 141 -15.18 8.55 0.28
N ILE A 142 -15.83 7.55 0.86
CA ILE A 142 -15.91 6.18 0.33
C ILE A 142 -17.24 5.86 -0.37
N ILE A 143 -18.17 6.82 -0.41
CA ILE A 143 -19.54 6.62 -0.95
C ILE A 143 -19.72 7.27 -2.32
N ASP A 144 -19.09 8.42 -2.56
CA ASP A 144 -19.21 9.24 -3.77
C ASP A 144 -17.85 9.52 -4.43
N GLY A 145 -16.83 8.72 -4.10
CA GLY A 145 -15.49 8.92 -4.61
C GLY A 145 -15.38 8.64 -6.11
N THR A 146 -14.52 9.40 -6.79
CA THR A 146 -14.26 9.26 -8.23
C THR A 146 -12.96 8.51 -8.46
N ALA A 147 -12.94 7.65 -9.48
CA ALA A 147 -11.73 6.90 -9.80
C ALA A 147 -10.57 7.85 -10.15
N ILE A 148 -9.36 7.49 -9.73
CA ILE A 148 -8.15 8.28 -10.03
C ILE A 148 -7.74 8.20 -11.52
N SER A 149 -8.16 7.12 -12.19
CA SER A 149 -7.97 6.86 -13.61
C SER A 149 -9.01 5.84 -14.07
N THR A 150 -9.54 5.98 -15.29
CA THR A 150 -10.48 5.02 -15.92
C THR A 150 -9.89 4.29 -17.12
N SER A 151 -8.69 4.68 -17.58
CA SER A 151 -8.10 4.19 -18.83
C SER A 151 -6.87 3.31 -18.65
N ALA A 152 -6.15 3.46 -17.53
CA ALA A 152 -4.94 2.71 -17.25
C ALA A 152 -4.64 2.64 -15.75
N ALA A 153 -3.77 1.71 -15.35
CA ALA A 153 -3.24 1.67 -14.00
C ALA A 153 -2.32 2.86 -13.72
N THR A 154 -2.39 3.41 -12.51
CA THR A 154 -1.56 4.52 -12.05
C THR A 154 -0.35 3.98 -11.30
N ALA A 155 0.86 4.37 -11.73
CA ALA A 155 2.08 4.04 -11.01
C ALA A 155 2.19 4.85 -9.72
N VAL A 156 2.61 4.19 -8.64
CA VAL A 156 2.87 4.85 -7.36
C VAL A 156 4.34 5.25 -7.29
N THR A 157 4.61 6.49 -6.89
CA THR A 157 5.97 7.02 -6.72
C THR A 157 6.14 7.66 -5.36
N VAL A 158 7.38 7.66 -4.87
CA VAL A 158 7.80 8.36 -3.65
C VAL A 158 8.92 9.31 -3.99
N THR A 159 8.85 10.52 -3.49
CA THR A 159 9.90 11.52 -3.62
C THR A 159 10.58 11.73 -2.28
N THR A 160 11.90 11.78 -2.34
CA THR A 160 12.83 12.10 -1.24
C THR A 160 13.54 13.40 -1.60
N ASP A 161 13.69 14.30 -0.63
CA ASP A 161 14.30 15.63 -0.84
C ASP A 161 15.78 15.69 -0.48
N VAL A 162 16.25 14.79 0.38
CA VAL A 162 17.63 14.65 0.82
C VAL A 162 18.11 13.21 0.69
N ASN A 163 19.41 13.02 0.89
CA ASN A 163 20.02 11.70 0.90
C ASN A 163 19.71 10.96 2.21
N TYR A 164 19.42 9.66 2.10
CA TYR A 164 19.11 8.80 3.24
C TYR A 164 20.03 7.59 3.32
N ILE A 165 20.26 7.10 4.53
CA ILE A 165 21.07 5.92 4.82
C ILE A 165 20.26 4.90 5.64
N PRO A 166 20.57 3.59 5.49
CA PRO A 166 20.03 2.55 6.35
C PRO A 166 20.66 2.65 7.75
N GLU A 167 19.91 3.13 8.74
CA GLU A 167 20.35 3.19 10.13
C GLU A 167 19.16 2.99 11.06
N ILE A 168 19.36 2.22 12.13
CA ILE A 168 18.33 1.98 13.13
C ILE A 168 18.59 2.90 14.33
N LYS A 169 17.52 3.57 14.77
CA LYS A 169 17.57 4.43 15.95
C LYS A 169 18.03 3.60 17.15
N PRO A 170 19.15 3.94 17.82
CA PRO A 170 19.70 3.10 18.89
C PRO A 170 18.73 2.82 20.05
N SER A 171 17.80 3.75 20.32
CA SER A 171 16.75 3.59 21.33
C SER A 171 15.64 2.61 20.94
N ALA A 172 15.57 2.16 19.69
CA ALA A 172 14.58 1.18 19.21
C ALA A 172 14.91 -0.28 19.59
N GLY A 173 16.00 -0.50 20.33
CA GLY A 173 16.43 -1.81 20.84
C GLY A 173 17.29 -2.60 19.85
N ALA A 174 18.27 -3.35 20.38
CA ALA A 174 19.31 -4.08 19.63
C ALA A 174 18.81 -5.29 18.80
N GLY A 175 17.50 -5.45 18.61
CA GLY A 175 16.88 -6.64 18.01
C GLY A 175 16.64 -6.57 16.51
N ARG A 176 16.97 -5.45 15.85
CA ARG A 176 16.73 -5.27 14.42
C ARG A 176 18.06 -4.87 13.78
N LYS A 177 18.71 -5.79 13.07
CA LYS A 177 19.38 -5.47 11.80
C LYS A 177 18.38 -5.75 10.67
N SER A 178 17.12 -5.34 10.90
CA SER A 178 16.02 -5.55 9.94
C SER A 178 16.18 -4.55 8.80
N PRO A 179 15.78 -4.93 7.57
CA PRO A 179 16.04 -4.12 6.38
C PRO A 179 15.38 -2.75 6.51
N SER A 180 16.18 -1.71 6.27
CA SER A 180 15.74 -0.33 6.19
C SER A 180 14.84 -0.16 4.98
N ALA A 181 13.62 0.35 5.16
CA ALA A 181 12.67 0.48 4.07
C ALA A 181 11.72 1.68 4.25
N ILE A 182 11.37 2.29 3.13
CA ILE A 182 10.24 3.21 3.03
C ILE A 182 9.03 2.40 2.58
N LEU A 183 8.01 2.33 3.41
CA LEU A 183 6.76 1.64 3.11
C LEU A 183 5.70 2.64 2.69
N VAL A 184 4.96 2.26 1.66
CA VAL A 184 3.83 3.01 1.13
C VAL A 184 2.59 2.15 1.18
N GLU A 185 1.52 2.71 1.71
CA GLU A 185 0.20 2.11 1.68
C GLU A 185 -0.73 2.98 0.84
N VAL A 186 -1.50 2.31 -0.03
CA VAL A 186 -2.62 2.93 -0.76
C VAL A 186 -3.85 2.07 -0.54
N CYS A 187 -4.86 2.68 0.07
CA CYS A 187 -6.17 2.05 0.25
C CYS A 187 -7.13 2.55 -0.82
N TYR A 188 -7.74 1.62 -1.54
CA TYR A 188 -8.64 1.92 -2.63
C TYR A 188 -9.79 0.90 -2.68
N TYR A 189 -10.82 1.23 -3.45
CA TYR A 189 -11.86 0.28 -3.83
C TYR A 189 -12.12 0.33 -5.33
N VAL A 190 -12.64 -0.76 -5.87
CA VAL A 190 -13.10 -0.87 -7.27
C VAL A 190 -14.56 -1.35 -7.29
N PRO A 191 -15.31 -1.11 -8.38
CA PRO A 191 -16.61 -1.72 -8.57
C PRO A 191 -16.48 -3.25 -8.61
N ALA A 192 -17.34 -3.94 -7.87
CA ALA A 192 -17.46 -5.38 -7.97
C ALA A 192 -18.01 -5.78 -9.36
N PRO A 193 -17.75 -7.01 -9.82
CA PRO A 193 -18.36 -7.53 -11.04
C PRO A 193 -19.90 -7.46 -11.03
N ALA A 194 -20.50 -7.38 -12.21
CA ALA A 194 -21.95 -7.50 -12.35
C ALA A 194 -22.41 -8.91 -11.93
N PRO A 195 -23.69 -9.06 -11.51
CA PRO A 195 -24.25 -10.36 -11.19
C PRO A 195 -24.08 -11.35 -12.35
N THR A 196 -23.86 -12.60 -11.98
CA THR A 196 -23.63 -13.74 -12.86
C THR A 196 -24.74 -14.78 -12.66
N TYR A 197 -24.75 -15.83 -13.48
CA TYR A 197 -25.71 -16.94 -13.33
C TYR A 197 -25.56 -17.65 -11.98
N ASP A 198 -24.38 -17.58 -11.37
CA ASP A 198 -24.09 -18.19 -10.08
C ASP A 198 -24.70 -17.40 -8.89
N ASP A 199 -25.12 -16.15 -9.12
CA ASP A 199 -25.74 -15.30 -8.09
C ASP A 199 -27.25 -15.54 -7.93
N VAL A 200 -27.85 -16.32 -8.83
CA VAL A 200 -29.29 -16.53 -8.90
C VAL A 200 -29.63 -17.99 -9.19
N SER A 201 -30.65 -18.52 -8.53
CA SER A 201 -31.19 -19.85 -8.87
C SER A 201 -32.11 -19.77 -10.08
N ILE A 202 -31.52 -19.61 -11.28
CA ILE A 202 -32.29 -19.63 -12.53
C ILE A 202 -32.64 -21.09 -12.86
N PRO A 203 -33.93 -21.45 -12.95
CA PRO A 203 -34.31 -22.80 -13.34
C PRO A 203 -33.99 -23.04 -14.82
N TYR A 204 -33.63 -24.28 -15.15
CA TYR A 204 -33.46 -24.68 -16.55
C TYR A 204 -34.78 -24.54 -17.32
N ALA A 205 -34.68 -24.16 -18.60
CA ALA A 205 -35.83 -24.14 -19.48
C ALA A 205 -36.37 -25.56 -19.65
N VAL A 206 -37.70 -25.71 -19.68
CA VAL A 206 -38.34 -26.98 -20.05
C VAL A 206 -38.15 -27.18 -21.54
N GLU A 207 -37.39 -28.20 -21.92
CA GLU A 207 -37.24 -28.57 -23.33
C GLU A 207 -38.49 -29.28 -23.86
N ALA A 208 -38.77 -29.11 -25.15
CA ALA A 208 -39.91 -29.76 -25.79
C ALA A 208 -39.83 -31.29 -25.63
N GLY A 209 -40.78 -31.86 -24.90
CA GLY A 209 -40.84 -33.31 -24.62
C GLY A 209 -40.56 -33.69 -23.17
N GLN A 210 -40.13 -32.75 -22.31
CA GLN A 210 -40.09 -32.98 -20.87
C GLN A 210 -41.47 -32.69 -20.25
N GLY A 211 -42.17 -33.76 -19.85
CA GLY A 211 -43.46 -33.70 -19.16
C GLY A 211 -43.33 -33.08 -17.77
N THR A 212 -44.42 -32.45 -17.31
CA THR A 212 -44.54 -31.91 -15.94
C THR A 212 -44.75 -32.99 -14.90
#